data_AF-A0A933LH07-F1
#
_entry.id   AF-A0A933LH07-F1
#
_cell.length_a   1.000
_cell.length_b   1.000
_cell.length_c   1.000
_cell.angle_alpha   90.00
_cell.angle_beta   90.00
_cell.angle_gamma   90.00
#
_symmetry.space_group_name_H-M   'P 1'
#
loop_
_entity.id
_entity.type
_entity.pdbx_description
1 polymer ?
#
loop_
_entity_poly.entity_id
_entity_poly.type
_entity_poly.pdbx_seq_one_letter_code
_entity_poly.pdbx_strand_id
1 'polypeptide(L)'
;MLRIRREAAPETLQDFDLAADEKYWEGFDLLRAGARGGGIYLLGYTAEMILKYASFRTQGHRPGTAVLGLFGPAKKWMGNRRPTIPHEGYHNLLFWMHYLRERRRHLGRPLRADADWELVRRVRELYQIWWVEMRYRPDQAQPDEAAKLLDDVNWLRQNRVQLWS
;
A
#
# COMPACT_ATOMS: atom_id res chain seq x y z
N MET A 1 -27.08 1.56 -17.90
CA MET A 1 -26.00 2.18 -18.72
C MET A 1 -24.76 1.30 -18.56
N LEU A 2 -24.47 0.42 -19.52
CA LEU A 2 -23.30 -0.47 -19.47
C LEU A 2 -22.05 0.38 -19.76
N ARG A 3 -21.15 0.48 -18.78
CA ARG A 3 -19.86 1.17 -18.93
C ARG A 3 -19.05 0.41 -19.98
N ILE A 4 -18.84 1.00 -21.16
CA ILE A 4 -17.95 0.46 -22.18
C ILE A 4 -16.55 0.37 -21.55
N ARG A 5 -16.07 -0.85 -21.26
CA ARG A 5 -14.65 -1.08 -20.98
C ARG A 5 -13.91 -0.82 -22.30
N ARG A 6 -13.43 0.42 -22.51
CA ARG A 6 -12.33 0.64 -23.46
C ARG A 6 -11.21 -0.32 -23.08
N GLU A 7 -10.58 -0.97 -24.06
CA GLU A 7 -9.39 -1.77 -23.82
C GLU A 7 -8.43 -0.92 -22.98
N ALA A 8 -8.30 -1.31 -21.71
CA ALA A 8 -7.56 -0.51 -20.75
C ALA A 8 -6.11 -0.60 -21.19
N ALA A 9 -5.48 0.56 -21.42
CA ALA A 9 -4.03 0.62 -21.46
C ALA A 9 -3.48 -0.16 -20.24
N PRO A 10 -2.39 -0.92 -20.40
CA PRO A 10 -1.88 -1.73 -19.31
C PRO A 10 -1.60 -0.83 -18.11
N GLU A 11 -2.10 -1.22 -16.94
CA GLU A 11 -1.87 -0.50 -15.69
C GLU A 11 -0.35 -0.35 -15.46
N THR A 12 0.06 0.88 -15.18
CA THR A 12 1.45 1.29 -15.00
C THR A 12 1.75 1.60 -13.54
N LEU A 13 3.03 1.68 -13.20
CA LEU A 13 3.42 2.09 -11.84
C LEU A 13 2.90 3.49 -11.51
N GLN A 14 2.87 4.42 -12.46
CA GLN A 14 2.34 5.77 -12.22
C GLN A 14 0.87 5.73 -11.78
N ASP A 15 0.10 4.77 -12.27
CA ASP A 15 -1.31 4.63 -11.90
C ASP A 15 -1.47 4.31 -10.40
N PHE A 16 -0.54 3.58 -9.77
CA PHE A 16 -0.55 3.38 -8.32
C PHE A 16 -0.31 4.67 -7.54
N ASP A 17 0.60 5.53 -7.98
CA ASP A 17 0.89 6.80 -7.27
C ASP A 17 -0.30 7.77 -7.41
N LEU A 18 -0.91 7.86 -8.59
CA LEU A 18 -2.10 8.67 -8.83
C LEU A 18 -3.31 8.15 -8.06
N ALA A 19 -3.59 6.85 -8.15
CA ALA A 19 -4.70 6.23 -7.45
C ALA A 19 -4.52 6.29 -5.93
N ALA A 20 -3.28 6.22 -5.42
CA ALA A 20 -3.02 6.39 -3.99
C ALA A 20 -3.47 7.76 -3.48
N ASP A 21 -3.19 8.84 -4.21
CA ASP A 21 -3.60 10.20 -3.82
C ASP A 21 -5.12 10.39 -3.98
N GLU A 22 -5.73 9.86 -5.06
CA GLU A 22 -7.18 9.88 -5.24
C GLU A 22 -7.90 9.16 -4.08
N LYS A 23 -7.49 7.93 -3.75
CA LYS A 23 -8.10 7.15 -2.66
C LYS A 23 -7.83 7.73 -1.28
N TYR A 24 -6.75 8.48 -1.12
CA TYR A 24 -6.48 9.19 0.12
C TYR A 24 -7.57 10.25 0.38
N TRP A 25 -7.84 11.08 -0.62
CA TRP A 25 -8.83 12.15 -0.48
C TRP A 25 -10.26 11.61 -0.40
N GLU A 26 -10.61 10.62 -1.22
CA GLU A 26 -11.91 9.95 -1.11
C GLU A 26 -12.11 9.32 0.28
N GLY A 27 -11.08 8.63 0.79
CA GLY A 27 -11.13 8.02 2.12
C GLY A 27 -11.26 9.07 3.23
N PHE A 28 -10.51 10.16 3.13
CA PHE A 28 -10.61 11.30 4.06
C PHE A 28 -12.01 11.92 4.07
N ASP A 29 -12.62 12.13 2.91
CA ASP A 29 -13.97 12.70 2.80
C ASP A 29 -15.03 11.75 3.40
N LEU A 30 -14.89 10.43 3.21
CA LEU A 30 -15.74 9.44 3.86
C LEU A 30 -15.62 9.46 5.39
N LEU A 31 -14.40 9.59 5.92
CA LEU A 31 -14.19 9.74 7.36
C LEU A 31 -14.88 11.00 7.90
N ARG A 32 -14.78 12.12 7.18
CA ARG A 32 -15.47 13.38 7.54
C ARG A 32 -16.99 13.25 7.51
N ALA A 33 -17.52 12.46 6.59
CA ALA A 33 -18.95 12.16 6.48
C ALA A 33 -19.45 11.14 7.50
N GLY A 34 -18.56 10.56 8.34
CA GLY A 34 -18.91 9.54 9.34
C GLY A 34 -19.01 8.12 8.79
N ALA A 35 -18.69 7.90 7.50
CA ALA A 35 -18.63 6.57 6.88
C ALA A 35 -17.26 5.92 7.12
N ARG A 36 -17.02 5.52 8.37
CA ARG A 36 -15.68 5.14 8.88
C ARG A 36 -15.11 3.92 8.19
N GLY A 37 -15.88 2.83 8.08
CA GLY A 37 -15.44 1.60 7.45
C GLY A 37 -15.08 1.80 5.97
N GLY A 38 -15.87 2.62 5.26
CA GLY A 38 -15.56 3.02 3.88
C GLY A 38 -14.29 3.85 3.78
N GLY A 39 -14.13 4.84 4.66
CA GLY A 39 -12.93 5.68 4.70
C GLY A 39 -11.65 4.89 5.02
N ILE A 40 -11.70 4.03 6.04
CA ILE A 40 -10.61 3.12 6.37
C ILE A 40 -10.26 2.22 5.19
N TYR A 41 -11.27 1.67 4.52
CA TYR A 41 -11.06 0.77 3.39
C TYR A 41 -10.28 1.44 2.25
N LEU A 42 -10.65 2.67 1.88
CA LEU A 42 -9.95 3.43 0.84
C LEU A 42 -8.54 3.86 1.27
N LEU A 43 -8.39 4.31 2.51
CA LEU A 43 -7.08 4.72 3.05
C LEU A 43 -6.09 3.54 3.14
N GLY A 44 -6.54 2.32 3.45
CA GLY A 44 -5.65 1.15 3.41
C GLY A 44 -5.18 0.80 1.99
N TYR A 45 -6.02 1.03 0.97
CA TYR A 45 -5.58 0.93 -0.43
C TYR A 45 -4.53 2.00 -0.79
N THR A 46 -4.65 3.22 -0.26
CA THR A 46 -3.58 4.23 -0.40
C THR A 46 -2.26 3.70 0.14
N ALA A 47 -2.23 3.13 1.35
CA ALA A 47 -1.01 2.55 1.92
C ALA A 47 -0.45 1.40 1.06
N GLU A 48 -1.31 0.49 0.61
CA GLU A 48 -0.93 -0.62 -0.27
C GLU A 48 -0.27 -0.12 -1.56
N MET A 49 -0.88 0.85 -2.23
CA MET A 49 -0.38 1.43 -3.48
C MET A 49 0.95 2.15 -3.29
N ILE A 50 1.12 2.93 -2.20
CA ILE A 50 2.40 3.56 -1.85
C ILE A 50 3.50 2.50 -1.66
N LEU A 51 3.22 1.43 -0.92
CA LEU A 51 4.21 0.37 -0.65
C LEU A 51 4.56 -0.40 -1.92
N LYS A 52 3.59 -0.72 -2.79
CA LYS A 52 3.81 -1.34 -4.11
C LYS A 52 4.68 -0.45 -4.98
N TYR A 53 4.29 0.82 -5.12
CA TYR A 53 5.03 1.80 -5.91
C TYR A 53 6.48 1.90 -5.43
N ALA A 54 6.69 2.11 -4.13
CA ALA A 54 8.02 2.23 -3.56
C ALA A 54 8.86 0.95 -3.76
N SER A 55 8.24 -0.22 -3.60
CA SER A 55 8.89 -1.52 -3.81
C SER A 55 9.43 -1.70 -5.22
N PHE A 56 8.67 -1.26 -6.23
CA PHE A 56 9.07 -1.39 -7.64
C PHE A 56 10.02 -0.28 -8.08
N ARG A 57 9.82 0.96 -7.62
CA ARG A 57 10.75 2.07 -7.85
C ARG A 57 12.14 1.79 -7.30
N THR A 58 12.23 1.18 -6.11
CA THR A 58 13.50 0.73 -5.49
C THR A 58 14.30 -0.21 -6.42
N GLN A 59 13.62 -0.95 -7.29
CA GLN A 59 14.23 -1.90 -8.23
C GLN A 59 14.61 -1.27 -9.57
N GLY A 60 14.44 0.05 -9.71
CA GLY A 60 14.75 0.79 -10.92
C GLY A 60 13.62 0.79 -11.96
N HIS A 61 12.43 0.24 -11.65
CA HIS A 61 11.29 0.38 -12.55
C HIS A 61 10.87 1.85 -12.67
N ARG A 62 10.44 2.24 -13.87
CA ARG A 62 10.06 3.62 -14.19
C ARG A 62 8.55 3.79 -14.03
N PRO A 63 8.04 5.00 -13.83
CA PRO A 63 6.60 5.22 -13.68
C PRO A 63 5.74 4.63 -14.82
N GLY A 64 6.20 4.68 -16.07
CA GLY A 64 5.49 4.07 -17.21
C GLY A 64 5.63 2.54 -17.34
N THR A 65 6.27 1.84 -16.39
CA THR A 65 6.40 0.38 -16.44
C THR A 65 5.06 -0.28 -16.13
N ALA A 66 4.61 -1.20 -16.99
CA ALA A 66 3.42 -2.01 -16.76
C ALA A 66 3.60 -2.94 -15.54
N VAL A 67 2.59 -3.02 -14.67
CA VAL A 67 2.74 -3.67 -13.34
C VAL A 67 2.45 -5.16 -13.32
N LEU A 68 1.65 -5.67 -14.26
CA LEU A 68 1.17 -7.05 -14.26
C LEU A 68 2.32 -8.08 -14.15
N GLY A 69 3.42 -7.83 -14.85
CA GLY A 69 4.60 -8.71 -14.85
C GLY A 69 5.48 -8.62 -13.59
N LEU A 70 5.24 -7.64 -12.70
CA LEU A 70 6.12 -7.37 -11.55
C LEU A 70 5.74 -8.17 -10.30
N PHE A 71 4.47 -8.60 -10.20
CA PHE A 71 3.93 -9.30 -9.04
C PHE A 71 4.48 -10.72 -8.85
N GLY A 72 4.61 -11.49 -9.94
CA GLY A 72 5.16 -12.85 -9.91
C GLY A 72 6.59 -12.91 -9.35
N PRO A 73 7.52 -12.10 -9.87
CA PRO A 73 8.87 -11.97 -9.32
C PRO A 73 8.89 -11.58 -7.84
N ALA A 74 8.06 -10.62 -7.42
CA ALA A 74 7.96 -10.21 -6.01
C ALA A 74 7.51 -11.36 -5.10
N LYS A 75 6.48 -12.11 -5.51
CA LYS A 75 6.00 -13.31 -4.81
C LYS A 75 7.09 -14.36 -4.67
N LYS A 76 7.78 -14.70 -5.77
CA LYS A 76 8.88 -15.67 -5.76
C LYS A 76 10.00 -15.24 -4.82
N TRP A 77 10.38 -13.96 -4.86
CA TRP A 77 11.43 -13.41 -4.01
C TRP A 77 11.10 -13.50 -2.51
N MET A 78 9.88 -13.13 -2.14
CA MET A 78 9.40 -13.20 -0.76
C MET A 78 9.21 -14.64 -0.29
N GLY A 79 8.72 -15.54 -1.15
CA GLY A 79 8.59 -16.96 -0.81
C GLY A 79 9.92 -17.61 -0.38
N ASN A 80 11.04 -17.18 -0.96
CA ASN A 80 12.36 -17.69 -0.60
C ASN A 80 12.95 -17.07 0.67
N ARG A 81 12.47 -15.89 1.10
CA ARG A 81 13.09 -15.09 2.19
C ARG A 81 12.23 -14.98 3.44
N ARG A 82 10.91 -14.97 3.27
CA ARG A 82 9.89 -14.78 4.30
C ARG A 82 8.67 -15.67 3.97
N PRO A 83 8.84 -17.01 3.90
CA PRO A 83 7.76 -17.92 3.48
C PRO A 83 6.52 -17.88 4.39
N THR A 84 6.67 -17.42 5.64
CA THR A 84 5.57 -17.29 6.61
C THR A 84 4.67 -16.07 6.39
N ILE A 85 5.05 -15.15 5.50
CA ILE A 85 4.25 -13.95 5.21
C ILE A 85 3.43 -14.22 3.93
N PRO A 86 2.11 -14.37 4.02
CA PRO A 86 1.27 -14.63 2.86
C PRO A 86 1.20 -13.39 1.95
N HIS A 87 0.96 -13.62 0.66
CA HIS A 87 0.80 -12.53 -0.31
C HIS A 87 -0.64 -12.02 -0.43
N GLU A 88 -1.65 -12.79 0.02
CA GLU A 88 -3.09 -12.45 0.07
C GLU A 88 -3.59 -11.74 -1.20
N GLY A 89 -3.41 -12.37 -2.38
CA GLY A 89 -3.83 -11.74 -3.64
C GLY A 89 -3.14 -10.41 -3.94
N TYR A 90 -1.97 -10.16 -3.35
CA TYR A 90 -1.19 -8.93 -3.41
C TYR A 90 -1.75 -7.76 -2.57
N HIS A 91 -2.62 -8.04 -1.59
CA HIS A 91 -3.20 -7.04 -0.70
C HIS A 91 -2.59 -7.00 0.70
N ASN A 92 -1.67 -7.91 1.04
CA ASN A 92 -1.07 -7.92 2.37
C ASN A 92 -0.07 -6.76 2.54
N LEU A 93 -0.35 -5.82 3.46
CA LEU A 93 0.53 -4.68 3.74
C LEU A 93 1.89 -5.10 4.32
N LEU A 94 1.92 -6.11 5.18
CA LEU A 94 3.16 -6.65 5.75
C LEU A 94 4.05 -7.26 4.66
N PHE A 95 3.45 -7.96 3.68
CA PHE A 95 4.16 -8.50 2.53
C PHE A 95 4.91 -7.38 1.80
N TRP A 96 4.24 -6.29 1.44
CA TRP A 96 4.84 -5.20 0.68
C TRP A 96 5.89 -4.43 1.48
N MET A 97 5.64 -4.17 2.76
CA MET A 97 6.62 -3.55 3.64
C MET A 97 7.87 -4.42 3.80
N HIS A 98 7.74 -5.72 4.07
CA HIS A 98 8.90 -6.60 4.17
C HIS A 98 9.62 -6.73 2.82
N TYR A 99 8.89 -6.81 1.72
CA TYR A 99 9.48 -6.84 0.39
C TYR A 99 10.32 -5.60 0.12
N LEU A 100 9.78 -4.40 0.36
CA LEU A 100 10.50 -3.13 0.23
C LEU A 100 11.79 -3.14 1.06
N ARG A 101 11.68 -3.44 2.36
CA ARG A 101 12.82 -3.42 3.29
C ARG A 101 13.92 -4.39 2.88
N GLU A 102 13.57 -5.62 2.56
CA GLU A 102 14.53 -6.65 2.16
C GLU A 102 15.17 -6.33 0.79
N ARG A 103 14.40 -5.79 -0.17
CA ARG A 103 14.96 -5.37 -1.46
C ARG A 103 15.96 -4.23 -1.30
N ARG A 104 15.62 -3.23 -0.48
CA ARG A 104 16.54 -2.11 -0.16
C ARG A 104 17.84 -2.59 0.48
N ARG A 105 17.76 -3.48 1.47
CA ARG A 105 18.95 -4.10 2.09
C ARG A 105 19.77 -4.88 1.09
N HIS A 106 19.13 -5.69 0.26
CA HIS A 106 19.80 -6.49 -0.76
C HIS A 106 20.55 -5.64 -1.79
N LEU A 107 20.02 -4.46 -2.12
CA LEU A 107 20.64 -3.50 -3.04
C LEU A 107 21.69 -2.60 -2.36
N GLY A 108 22.02 -2.83 -1.09
CA GLY A 108 23.00 -2.03 -0.34
C GLY A 108 22.51 -0.61 0.00
N ARG A 109 21.20 -0.38 -0.04
CA ARG A 109 20.57 0.94 0.21
C ARG A 109 19.44 0.84 1.26
N PRO A 110 19.72 0.33 2.47
CA PRO A 110 18.70 0.24 3.51
C PRO A 110 18.09 1.61 3.80
N LEU A 111 16.85 1.61 4.30
CA LEU A 111 16.29 2.83 4.90
C LEU A 111 17.14 3.23 6.11
N ARG A 112 17.18 4.53 6.42
CA ARG A 112 17.72 5.01 7.70
C ARG A 112 16.97 4.32 8.84
N ALA A 113 17.66 4.08 9.96
CA ALA A 113 17.12 3.28 11.06
C ALA A 113 15.81 3.85 11.65
N ASP A 114 15.73 5.18 11.79
CA ASP A 114 14.53 5.91 12.20
C ASP A 114 13.36 5.68 11.25
N ALA A 115 13.59 5.86 9.94
CA ALA A 115 12.58 5.65 8.92
C ALA A 115 12.15 4.17 8.78
N ASP A 116 13.09 3.23 8.92
CA ASP A 116 12.79 1.79 8.90
C ASP A 116 11.92 1.40 10.10
N TRP A 117 12.20 1.95 11.28
CA TRP A 117 11.41 1.72 12.49
C TRP A 117 9.99 2.27 12.35
N GLU A 118 9.86 3.53 11.93
CA GLU A 118 8.54 4.16 11.71
C GLU A 118 7.72 3.42 10.65
N LEU A 119 8.34 3.03 9.54
CA LEU A 119 7.69 2.25 8.50
C LEU A 119 7.12 0.94 9.09
N VAL A 120 7.90 0.23 9.90
CA VAL A 120 7.45 -1.04 10.50
C VAL A 120 6.32 -0.82 11.49
N ARG A 121 6.45 0.17 12.37
CA ARG A 121 5.44 0.45 13.39
C ARG A 121 4.09 0.75 12.72
N ARG A 122 4.08 1.73 11.81
CA ARG A 122 2.85 2.22 11.18
C ARG A 122 2.20 1.18 10.27
N VAL A 123 2.97 0.45 9.46
CA VAL A 123 2.39 -0.60 8.62
C VAL A 123 1.80 -1.75 9.44
N ARG A 124 2.40 -2.10 10.59
CA ARG A 124 1.83 -3.11 11.47
C ARG A 124 0.51 -2.65 12.10
N GLU A 125 0.44 -1.39 12.50
CA GLU A 125 -0.79 -0.78 13.04
C GLU A 125 -1.88 -0.71 11.96
N LEU A 126 -1.53 -0.29 10.74
CA LEU A 126 -2.44 -0.32 9.60
C LEU A 126 -2.99 -1.72 9.32
N TYR A 127 -2.14 -2.75 9.33
CA TYR A 127 -2.55 -4.14 9.06
C TYR A 127 -3.47 -4.72 10.14
N GLN A 128 -3.45 -4.19 11.36
CA GLN A 128 -4.39 -4.60 12.41
C GLN A 128 -5.80 -4.04 12.20
N ILE A 129 -5.91 -2.87 11.57
CA ILE A 129 -7.18 -2.15 11.35
C ILE A 129 -7.75 -2.45 9.96
N TRP A 130 -6.90 -2.66 8.97
CA TRP A 130 -7.28 -2.82 7.58
C TRP A 130 -6.88 -4.19 7.03
N TRP A 131 -7.84 -4.84 6.37
CA TRP A 131 -7.66 -6.03 5.56
C TRP A 131 -8.69 -6.03 4.43
N VAL A 132 -8.36 -6.60 3.28
CA VAL A 132 -9.17 -6.45 2.05
C VAL A 132 -10.60 -6.99 2.21
N GLU A 133 -10.81 -8.02 3.02
CA GLU A 133 -12.12 -8.64 3.25
C GLU A 133 -13.05 -7.78 4.12
N MET A 134 -12.57 -6.69 4.74
CA MET A 134 -13.44 -5.77 5.49
C MET A 134 -14.56 -5.18 4.62
N ARG A 135 -14.37 -5.16 3.30
CA ARG A 135 -15.38 -4.75 2.31
C ARG A 135 -16.70 -5.52 2.37
N TYR A 136 -16.71 -6.69 3.02
CA TYR A 136 -17.89 -7.53 3.19
C TYR A 136 -18.50 -7.44 4.59
N ARG A 137 -17.94 -6.61 5.47
CA ARG A 137 -18.37 -6.47 6.86
C ARG A 137 -19.16 -5.17 7.04
N PRO A 138 -20.14 -5.14 7.96
CA PRO A 138 -20.81 -3.90 8.32
C PRO A 138 -19.81 -2.90 8.90
N ASP A 139 -20.10 -1.61 8.75
CA ASP A 139 -19.29 -0.55 9.35
C ASP A 139 -19.40 -0.60 10.87
N GLN A 140 -18.33 -1.08 11.51
CA GLN A 140 -18.18 -1.17 12.97
C GLN A 140 -16.92 -0.44 13.46
N ALA A 141 -16.28 0.32 12.55
CA ALA A 141 -15.02 0.98 12.84
C ALA A 141 -15.21 2.07 13.91
N GLN A 142 -14.29 2.09 14.88
CA GLN A 142 -14.31 3.08 15.94
C GLN A 142 -13.66 4.39 15.48
N PRO A 143 -14.06 5.55 16.05
CA PRO A 143 -13.47 6.85 15.68
C PRO A 143 -11.96 6.94 15.89
N ASP A 144 -11.43 6.31 16.93
CA ASP A 144 -10.01 6.26 17.26
C ASP A 144 -9.22 5.39 16.29
N GLU A 145 -9.76 4.25 15.84
CA GLU A 145 -9.18 3.43 14.77
C GLU A 145 -9.05 4.23 13.47
N ALA A 146 -10.12 4.94 13.10
CA ALA A 146 -10.14 5.78 11.89
C ALA A 146 -9.11 6.92 11.97
N ALA A 147 -9.01 7.60 13.12
CA ALA A 147 -8.03 8.67 13.33
C ALA A 147 -6.58 8.17 13.27
N LYS A 148 -6.31 7.03 13.93
CA LYS A 148 -4.99 6.39 13.92
C LYS A 148 -4.58 5.95 12.52
N LEU A 149 -5.48 5.28 11.80
CA LEU A 149 -5.23 4.84 10.44
C LEU A 149 -4.97 6.02 9.49
N LEU A 150 -5.73 7.11 9.62
CA LEU A 150 -5.48 8.32 8.85
C LEU A 150 -4.08 8.90 9.11
N ASP A 151 -3.64 8.97 10.37
CA ASP A 151 -2.29 9.45 10.71
C ASP A 151 -1.19 8.57 10.09
N ASP A 152 -1.34 7.25 10.20
CA ASP A 152 -0.39 6.28 9.64
C ASP A 152 -0.31 6.34 8.10
N VAL A 153 -1.45 6.46 7.42
CA VAL A 153 -1.50 6.64 5.95
C VAL A 153 -0.92 7.99 5.55
N ASN A 154 -1.23 9.06 6.28
CA ASN A 154 -0.68 10.38 6.00
C ASN A 154 0.84 10.40 6.16
N TRP A 155 1.41 9.72 7.16
CA TRP A 155 2.85 9.56 7.29
C TRP A 155 3.46 8.84 6.07
N LEU A 156 2.86 7.73 5.63
CA LEU A 156 3.32 7.02 4.43
C LEU A 156 3.31 7.94 3.20
N ARG A 157 2.25 8.73 3.04
CA ARG A 157 2.08 9.69 1.94
C ARG A 157 3.15 10.78 1.97
N GLN A 158 3.43 11.37 3.14
CA GLN A 158 4.44 12.42 3.30
C GLN A 158 5.87 11.91 3.08
N ASN A 159 6.14 10.65 3.45
CA ASN A 159 7.47 10.05 3.35
C ASN A 159 7.66 9.18 2.08
N ARG A 160 6.67 9.14 1.17
CA ARG A 160 6.65 8.19 0.05
C ARG A 160 7.88 8.24 -0.85
N VAL A 161 8.46 9.43 -1.07
CA VAL A 161 9.69 9.59 -1.88
C VAL A 161 10.88 8.93 -1.21
N GLN A 162 11.05 9.15 0.10
CA GLN A 162 12.12 8.55 0.90
C GLN A 162 12.08 7.01 0.86
N LEU A 163 10.89 6.43 0.75
CA LEU A 163 10.73 4.98 0.70
C LEU A 163 11.43 4.33 -0.51
N TRP A 164 11.56 5.04 -1.63
CA TRP A 164 12.18 4.49 -2.85
C TRP A 164 13.41 5.22 -3.37
N SER A 165 13.74 6.39 -2.83
CA SER A 165 15.00 7.10 -3.14
C SER A 165 16.23 6.38 -2.59
#